data_AF-A0A1Q9P814-F1
#
_entry.id   AF-A0A1Q9P814-F1
#
_cell.length_a   1.000
_cell.length_b   1.000
_cell.length_c   1.000
_cell.angle_alpha   90.00
_cell.angle_beta   90.00
_cell.angle_gamma   90.00
#
_symmetry.space_group_name_H-M   'P 1'
#
loop_
_entity.id
_entity.type
_entity.pdbx_description
1 polymer ?
#
loop_
_entity_poly.entity_id
_entity_poly.type
_entity_poly.pdbx_seq_one_letter_code
_entity_poly.pdbx_strand_id
1 'polypeptide(L)' 'MPLRTVTFALDRLVDTDLCEKVPNLGDMRRTLYIVNQEKARDFFARYGLVAK' A
#
# COMPACT_ATOMS: atom_id res chain seq x y z
N MET A 1 -0.03 0.76 17.50
CA MET A 1 -0.51 -0.22 16.49
C MET A 1 0.47 -1.40 16.46
N PRO A 2 0.07 -2.64 16.76
CA PRO A 2 0.97 -3.78 16.73
C PRO A 2 1.46 -4.06 15.28
N LEU A 3 2.74 -4.41 15.12
CA LEU A 3 3.40 -4.69 13.82
C LEU A 3 2.62 -5.68 12.94
N ARG A 4 1.99 -6.70 13.54
CA ARG A 4 1.16 -7.67 12.80
C ARG A 4 -0.01 -7.04 12.04
N THR A 5 -0.50 -5.88 12.48
CA THR A 5 -1.62 -5.17 11.85
C THR A 5 -1.18 -4.41 10.61
N VAL A 6 0.02 -3.83 10.64
CA VAL A 6 0.55 -3.04 9.51
C VAL A 6 1.02 -3.97 8.40
N THR A 7 1.73 -5.05 8.73
CA THR A 7 2.12 -6.06 7.73
C THR A 7 0.89 -6.70 7.09
N PHE A 8 -0.12 -7.06 7.89
CA PHE A 8 -1.38 -7.60 7.36
C PHE A 8 -2.08 -6.63 6.42
N ALA A 9 -2.15 -5.34 6.78
CA ALA A 9 -2.74 -4.32 5.92
C ALA A 9 -1.95 -4.16 4.61
N LEU A 10 -0.62 -4.14 4.66
CA LEU A 10 0.24 -4.05 3.49
C LEU A 10 0.08 -5.27 2.56
N ASP A 11 0.03 -6.48 3.11
CA ASP A 11 -0.22 -7.68 2.31
C ASP A 11 -1.58 -7.61 1.60
N ARG A 12 -2.62 -7.13 2.28
CA ARG A 12 -3.93 -6.92 1.65
C ARG A 12 -3.91 -5.87 0.55
N LEU A 13 -3.20 -4.77 0.75
CA LEU A 13 -3.06 -3.73 -0.28
C LEU A 13 -2.31 -4.24 -1.51
N VAL A 14 -1.32 -5.11 -1.30
CA VAL A 14 -0.59 -5.79 -2.38
C VAL A 14 -1.49 -6.78 -3.12
N ASP A 15 -2.27 -7.59 -2.41
CA ASP A 15 -3.23 -8.52 -3.03
C ASP A 15 -4.28 -7.80 -3.91
N THR A 16 -4.62 -6.56 -3.56
CA THR A 16 -5.57 -5.72 -4.33
C THR A 16 -4.91 -4.89 -5.43
N ASP A 17 -3.60 -5.02 -5.62
CA ASP A 17 -2.81 -4.25 -6.59
C ASP A 17 -2.90 -2.72 -6.38
N LEU A 18 -3.15 -2.30 -5.14
CA LEU A 18 -3.12 -0.91 -4.68
C LEU A 18 -1.69 -0.46 -4.33
N CYS A 19 -0.85 -1.41 -3.94
CA CYS A 19 0.56 -1.22 -3.65
C CYS A 19 1.40 -2.37 -4.22
N GLU A 20 2.66 -2.13 -4.55
CA GLU A 20 3.61 -3.14 -5.00
C GLU A 20 4.80 -3.26 -4.04
N LYS A 21 5.38 -4.46 -3.96
CA LYS A 21 6.61 -4.72 -3.20
C LYS A 21 7.82 -4.47 -4.11
N VAL A 22 8.71 -3.59 -3.69
CA VAL A 22 9.93 -3.24 -4.44
C VAL A 22 11.17 -3.57 -3.61
N PRO A 23 12.21 -4.20 -4.20
CA PRO A 23 13.45 -4.46 -3.50
C PRO A 23 14.10 -3.15 -3.07
N ASN A 24 14.53 -3.09 -1.82
CA ASN A 24 15.31 -1.97 -1.32
C ASN A 24 16.78 -2.20 -1.64
N LEU A 25 17.33 -1.41 -2.56
CA LEU A 25 18.74 -1.49 -2.93
C LEU A 25 19.69 -0.90 -1.86
N GLY A 26 19.17 -0.05 -0.95
CA GLY A 26 19.96 0.50 0.15
C GLY A 26 20.07 -0.41 1.37
N ASP A 27 19.04 -1.23 1.62
CA ASP A 27 19.04 -2.26 2.66
C ASP A 27 18.10 -3.41 2.24
N MET A 28 18.67 -4.47 1.66
CA MET A 28 17.92 -5.62 1.15
C MET A 28 17.17 -6.41 2.23
N ARG A 29 17.39 -6.12 3.52
CA ARG A 29 16.67 -6.75 4.63
C ARG A 29 15.27 -6.16 4.84
N ARG A 30 14.97 -5.04 4.19
CA ARG A 30 13.69 -4.32 4.31
C ARG A 30 13.03 -4.20 2.93
N THR A 31 11.80 -4.68 2.79
CA THR A 31 11.02 -4.46 1.57
C THR A 31 10.44 -3.05 1.56
N LEU A 32 10.54 -2.36 0.41
CA LEU A 32 9.82 -1.10 0.20
C LEU A 32 8.47 -1.38 -0.46
N TYR A 33 7.55 -0.45 -0.26
CA TYR A 33 6.22 -0.52 -0.85
C TYR A 33 5.97 0.77 -1.62
N ILE A 34 5.54 0.65 -2.87
CA ILE A 34 5.14 1.78 -3.71
C ILE A 34 3.64 1.71 -3.95
N VAL A 35 2.95 2.85 -3.86
CA VAL A 35 1.51 2.95 -4.09
C VAL A 35 1.24 3.12 -5.58
N ASN A 36 0.30 2.35 -6.13
CA ASN A 36 -0.24 2.61 -7.45
C ASN A 36 -1.19 3.82 -7.39
N GLN A 37 -0.67 4.98 -7.78
CA GLN A 37 -1.38 6.26 -7.67
C GLN A 37 -2.67 6.30 -8.49
N GLU A 38 -2.70 5.66 -9.67
CA GLU A 38 -3.90 5.65 -10.52
C GLU A 38 -5.03 4.86 -9.86
N LYS A 39 -4.72 3.65 -9.38
CA LYS A 39 -5.69 2.81 -8.67
C LYS A 39 -6.11 3.40 -7.34
N ALA A 40 -5.18 4.01 -6.61
CA ALA A 40 -5.50 4.73 -5.39
C ALA A 40 -6.48 5.86 -5.67
N ARG A 41 -6.24 6.67 -6.70
CA ARG A 41 -7.15 7.76 -7.11
C ARG A 41 -8.53 7.23 -7.47
N ASP A 42 -8.62 6.15 -8.25
CA ASP A 42 -9.90 5.55 -8.64
C ASP A 42 -10.62 4.94 -7.43
N PHE A 43 -9.89 4.32 -6.51
CA PHE A 43 -10.43 3.78 -5.27
C PHE A 43 -11.01 4.89 -4.39
N PHE A 44 -10.27 5.99 -4.21
CA PHE A 44 -10.76 7.16 -3.47
C PHE A 44 -11.91 7.86 -4.20
N ALA A 45 -11.95 7.88 -5.53
CA ALA A 45 -13.10 8.42 -6.26
C ALA A 45 -14.37 7.58 -6.06
N ARG A 46 -14.23 6.25 -5.91
CA ARG A 46 -15.36 5.32 -5.74
C ARG A 46 -15.84 5.20 -4.29
N TYR A 47 -14.91 5.20 -3.34
CA TYR A 47 -15.18 4.86 -1.93
C TYR A 47 -14.70 5.93 -0.94
N GLY A 48 -13.89 6.89 -1.39
CA GLY A 48 -13.39 7.95 -0.54
C GLY A 48 -14.52 8.91 -0.17
N LEU A 49 -14.82 8.99 1.13
CA LEU A 49 -15.51 10.16 1.67
C LEU A 49 -14.62 11.36 1.37
N VAL A 50 -15.11 12.30 0.56
CA VAL A 50 -14.50 13.61 0.38
C VAL A 50 -14.38 14.23 1.77
N ALA A 51 -13.19 14.17 2.35
CA ALA A 51 -12.86 15.01 3.49
C ALA A 51 -12.80 16.44 2.94
N LYS A 52 -13.92 17.13 3.11
CA LYS A 52 -14.06 18.55 2.78
C LYS A 52 -13.30 19.40 3.79
#